data_AF-A0A967ZD69-F1
#
_entry.id   AF-A0A967ZD69-F1
#
_cell.length_a   1.000
_cell.length_b   1.000
_cell.length_c   1.000
_cell.angle_alpha   90.00
_cell.angle_beta   90.00
_cell.angle_gamma   90.00
#
_symmetry.space_group_name_H-M   'P 1'
#
loop_
_entity.id
_entity.type
_entity.pdbx_description
1 polymer ?
#
loop_
_entity_poly.entity_id
_entity_poly.type
_entity_poly.pdbx_seq_one_letter_code
_entity_poly.pdbx_strand_id
1 'polypeptide(L)' 'MNPLTIGVFIALTTVVVLATGVPVAFGLGVVAMIFLVMFDGFYALTFFGELFFSGLSDFTLVSIP' A
#
# COMPACT_ATOMS: atom_id res chain seq x y z
N MET A 1 1.38 18.30 -6.52
CA MET A 1 2.67 18.26 -5.79
C MET A 1 3.70 17.58 -6.67
N ASN A 2 4.99 17.95 -6.60
CA ASN A 2 6.04 17.23 -7.33
C ASN A 2 6.14 15.79 -6.78
N PRO A 3 6.33 14.75 -7.62
CA PRO A 3 6.58 13.38 -7.17
C PRO A 3 7.55 13.25 -6.00
N LEU A 4 8.63 14.04 -5.99
CA LEU A 4 9.61 14.03 -4.90
C LEU A 4 8.98 14.45 -3.56
N THR A 5 8.15 15.48 -3.58
CA THR A 5 7.47 15.98 -2.38
C THR A 5 6.53 14.92 -1.82
N ILE A 6 5.77 14.23 -2.68
CA ILE A 6 4.86 13.16 -2.27
C ILE A 6 5.65 11.99 -1.67
N GLY A 7 6.75 11.58 -2.32
CA GLY A 7 7.62 10.51 -1.82
C GLY A 7 8.19 10.81 -0.43
N VAL A 8 8.60 12.05 -0.17
CA VAL A 8 9.09 12.47 1.15
C VAL A 8 7.97 12.37 2.21
N PHE A 9 6.76 12.81 1.91
CA PHE A 9 5.63 12.70 2.84
C PHE A 9 5.28 11.25 3.16
N ILE A 10 5.26 10.37 2.16
CA ILE A 10 5.01 8.94 2.35
C ILE A 10 6.10 8.33 3.24
N ALA A 11 7.38 8.60 2.93
CA ALA A 11 8.50 8.06 3.69
C ALA A 11 8.47 8.51 5.17
N LEU A 12 8.26 9.80 5.41
CA LEU A 12 8.25 10.35 6.76
C LEU A 12 7.07 9.80 7.58
N THR A 13 5.89 9.74 6.98
CA THR A 13 4.71 9.14 7.62
C THR A 13 4.94 7.66 7.94
N THR A 14 5.56 6.91 7.02
CA THR A 14 5.89 5.50 7.23
C THR A 14 6.81 5.31 8.42
N VAL A 15 7.88 6.10 8.53
CA VAL A 15 8.82 6.04 9.65
C VAL A 15 8.12 6.35 10.98
N VAL A 16 7.29 7.39 11.02
CA VAL A 16 6.53 7.76 12.22
C VAL A 16 5.59 6.63 12.66
N VAL A 17 4.85 6.02 11.73
CA VAL A 17 3.94 4.92 12.04
C VAL A 17 4.70 3.69 12.53
N LEU A 18 5.79 3.31 11.88
CA LEU A 18 6.59 2.15 12.30
C LEU A 18 7.31 2.39 13.64
N ALA A 19 7.68 3.64 13.95
CA ALA A 19 8.28 4.00 15.24
C ALA A 19 7.34 3.78 16.43
N THR A 20 6.02 3.65 16.21
CA THR A 20 5.06 3.33 17.28
C THR A 20 5.13 1.88 17.77
N GLY A 21 5.86 0.99 17.08
CA GLY A 21 5.96 -0.43 17.40
C GLY A 21 4.82 -1.29 16.85
N VAL A 22 3.94 -0.73 16.01
CA VAL A 22 2.93 -1.50 15.26
C VAL A 22 3.62 -2.54 14.36
N PRO A 23 3.08 -3.76 14.21
CA PRO A 23 3.69 -4.77 13.34
C PRO A 23 3.81 -4.25 11.90
N VAL A 24 4.96 -4.47 11.28
CA VAL A 24 5.37 -3.83 10.03
C VAL A 24 4.33 -3.97 8.92
N ALA A 25 3.76 -5.17 8.75
CA ALA A 25 2.74 -5.42 7.73
C ALA A 25 1.49 -4.54 7.88
N PHE A 26 0.98 -4.38 9.11
CA PHE A 26 -0.17 -3.53 9.38
C PHE A 26 0.17 -2.04 9.24
N GLY A 27 1.35 -1.63 9.70
CA GLY A 27 1.81 -0.24 9.57
C GLY A 27 1.91 0.19 8.11
N LEU A 28 2.55 -0.62 7.27
CA LEU A 28 2.65 -0.35 5.83
C LEU A 28 1.29 -0.36 5.13
N GLY A 29 0.42 -1.32 5.47
CA GLY A 29 -0.93 -1.38 4.92
C GLY A 29 -1.78 -0.15 5.22
N VAL A 30 -1.76 0.33 6.47
CA VAL A 30 -2.50 1.54 6.88
C VAL A 30 -1.95 2.78 6.17
N VAL A 31 -0.64 2.95 6.12
CA VAL A 31 -0.02 4.10 5.44
C VAL A 31 -0.36 4.08 3.93
N ALA A 32 -0.29 2.91 3.29
CA ALA A 32 -0.68 2.76 1.89
C ALA A 32 -2.14 3.13 1.66
N MET A 33 -3.07 2.66 2.50
CA MET A 33 -4.50 3.00 2.37
C MET A 33 -4.77 4.49 2.58
N ILE A 34 -4.11 5.14 3.54
CA ILE A 34 -4.26 6.58 3.79
C ILE A 34 -3.87 7.37 2.54
N PHE A 35 -2.70 7.08 1.97
CA PHE A 35 -2.21 7.81 0.79
C PHE A 35 -3.00 7.47 -0.48
N LEU A 36 -3.46 6.22 -0.64
CA LEU A 36 -4.35 5.83 -1.73
C LEU A 36 -5.66 6.65 -1.68
N VAL A 37 -6.32 6.73 -0.53
CA VAL A 37 -7.54 7.53 -0.38
C VAL A 37 -7.28 9.03 -0.55
N MET A 38 -6.13 9.51 -0.07
CA MET A 38 -5.78 10.93 -0.15
C MET A 38 -5.54 11.42 -1.58
N PHE A 39 -4.99 10.57 -2.46
CA PHE A 39 -4.65 10.96 -3.83
C PHE A 39 -5.63 10.42 -4.89
N ASP A 40 -6.08 9.18 -4.76
CA ASP A 40 -6.95 8.53 -5.75
C ASP A 40 -8.43 8.47 -5.29
N GLY A 41 -8.71 8.86 -4.04
CA GLY A 41 -10.06 8.93 -3.49
C GLY A 41 -10.60 7.58 -3.00
N PHE A 42 -11.81 7.61 -2.41
CA PHE A 42 -12.44 6.40 -1.85
C PHE A 42 -12.78 5.33 -2.88
N TYR A 43 -12.99 5.71 -4.14
CA TYR A 43 -13.27 4.75 -5.21
C TYR A 43 -12.08 3.82 -5.46
N ALA A 44 -10.84 4.28 -5.27
CA ALA A 44 -9.65 3.46 -5.45
C ALA A 44 -9.60 2.23 -4.53
N LEU A 45 -10.31 2.26 -3.40
CA LEU A 45 -10.41 1.12 -2.48
C LEU A 45 -11.10 -0.09 -3.11
N THR A 46 -11.93 0.08 -4.15
CA THR A 46 -12.56 -1.06 -4.83
C THR A 46 -11.53 -1.96 -5.54
N PHE A 47 -10.39 -1.39 -5.93
CA PHE A 47 -9.30 -2.11 -6.59
C PHE A 47 -8.21 -2.54 -5.62
N PHE A 48 -8.29 -2.16 -4.34
CA PHE A 48 -7.27 -2.47 -3.34
C PHE A 48 -7.05 -3.98 -3.21
N GLY A 49 -8.12 -4.77 -3.17
CA GLY A 49 -8.01 -6.23 -3.09
C GLY A 49 -7.29 -6.81 -4.31
N GLU A 50 -7.59 -6.31 -5.49
CA GLU A 50 -6.96 -6.77 -6.74
C GLU A 50 -5.46 -6.41 -6.76
N LEU A 51 -5.09 -5.20 -6.37
CA LEU A 51 -3.70 -4.77 -6.25
C LEU A 51 -2.93 -5.54 -5.16
N PHE A 52 -3.56 -5.79 -4.02
CA PHE A 52 -2.94 -6.44 -2.87
C PHE A 52 -2.74 -7.94 -3.12
N PHE A 53 -3.68 -8.60 -3.79
CA PHE A 53 -3.65 -10.03 -4.08
C PHE A 53 -3.17 -10.37 -5.49
N SER A 54 -2.79 -9.39 -6.31
CA SER A 54 -2.31 -9.60 -7.68
C SER A 54 -1.15 -10.61 -7.75
N GLY A 55 -0.30 -10.70 -6.72
CA GLY A 55 0.77 -11.70 -6.68
C GLY A 55 0.30 -13.16 -6.52
N LEU A 56 -0.95 -13.40 -6.14
CA LEU A 56 -1.52 -14.76 -6.03
C LEU A 56 -1.83 -15.37 -7.39
N SER A 57 -2.08 -14.56 -8.44
CA SER A 57 -2.34 -15.09 -9.77
C SER A 57 -1.12 -15.79 -10.38
N ASP A 58 0.10 -15.40 -9.99
CA ASP A 58 1.34 -16.01 -10.49
C ASP A 58 1.53 -17.46 -10.02
N PHE A 59 0.97 -17.85 -8.88
CA PHE A 59 1.03 -19.25 -8.43
C PHE A 59 0.08 -20.17 -9.19
N THR A 60 -0.95 -19.62 -9.85
CA THR A 60 -1.83 -20.44 -10.70
C THR A 60 -1.09 -20.94 -11.94
N LEU A 61 -0.17 -20.14 -12.52
CA LEU A 61 0.70 -20.56 -13.63
C LEU A 61 1.69 -21.67 -13.25
N VAL A 62 2.10 -21.77 -11.98
CA VAL A 62 2.96 -22.86 -11.48
C VAL A 62 2.16 -24.14 -11.19
N SER A 63 0.83 -24.03 -11.05
CA SER A 63 -0.07 -25.18 -10.79
C SER A 63 -0.69 -25.80 -12.05
N ILE A 64 -0.42 -25.24 -13.23
CA ILE A 64 -0.80 -25.86 -14.51
C ILE A 64 0.16 -27.05 -14.74
N PRO A 65 -0.33 -28.30 -14.77
CA PRO A 65 0.51 -29.48 -15.02
C PRO A 65 1.07 -29.51 -16.45
#